data_AF-A0A7L2I6M2-F1
#
_entry.id   AF-A0A7L2I6M2-F1
#
_cell.length_a   1.000
_cell.length_b   1.000
_cell.length_c   1.000
_cell.angle_alpha   90.00
_cell.angle_beta   90.00
_cell.angle_gamma   90.00
#
_symmetry.space_group_name_H-M   'P 1'
#
loop_
_entity.id
_entity.type
_entity.pdbx_description
1 polymer ?
#
loop_
_entity_poly.entity_id
_entity_poly.type
_entity_poly.pdbx_seq_one_letter_code
_entity_poly.pdbx_strand_id
1 'polypeptide(L)'
;SPGQVCVCTKQQGFQQQVVALSSSKCQELANHYLGFKGWSSRILTLQNVSGMDGEAKEVGKTSQRPSVKFLCAMEVTVPSHGVCSRGVALGEADLQGTEGPLEFLTATRRAQKLAVGKALSSSFQKILLVVLESGKVAVEYISCQEEPTDLLTEEELKGLIEV
;
A
#
# COMPACT_ATOMS: atom_id res chain seq x y z
N SER A 1 -40.32 14.27 21.04
CA SER A 1 -39.54 13.06 21.39
C SER A 1 -38.48 12.85 20.33
N PRO A 2 -37.17 12.78 20.65
CA PRO A 2 -36.16 12.56 19.63
C PRO A 2 -36.20 11.08 19.22
N GLY A 3 -36.39 10.82 17.92
CA GLY A 3 -36.49 9.47 17.36
C GLY A 3 -35.14 8.76 17.41
N GLN A 4 -35.14 7.57 17.99
CA GLN A 4 -33.99 6.69 18.05
C GLN A 4 -33.72 6.12 16.65
N VAL A 5 -32.65 6.57 16.01
CA VAL A 5 -32.23 6.04 14.70
C VAL A 5 -31.41 4.77 14.94
N CYS A 6 -31.96 3.63 14.53
CA CYS A 6 -31.24 2.35 14.55
C CYS A 6 -30.36 2.26 13.30
N VAL A 7 -29.03 2.26 13.49
CA VAL A 7 -28.07 2.07 12.40
C VAL A 7 -27.79 0.57 12.29
N CYS A 8 -28.36 -0.07 11.26
CA CYS A 8 -28.12 -1.48 10.96
C CYS A 8 -26.74 -1.63 10.29
N THR A 9 -25.79 -2.29 10.96
CA THR A 9 -24.50 -2.68 10.38
C THR A 9 -24.64 -3.98 9.57
N LYS A 10 -25.37 -3.94 8.45
CA LYS A 10 -25.39 -5.07 7.53
C LYS A 10 -24.15 -4.96 6.63
N GLN A 11 -23.06 -5.62 7.01
CA GLN A 11 -21.88 -5.76 6.15
C GLN A 11 -22.23 -6.69 4.98
N GLN A 12 -22.67 -6.09 3.88
CA GLN A 12 -22.76 -6.79 2.61
C GLN A 12 -21.38 -6.70 1.96
N GLY A 13 -20.63 -7.80 1.96
CA GLY A 13 -19.31 -7.87 1.36
C GLY A 13 -19.37 -7.42 -0.10
N PHE A 14 -18.83 -6.23 -0.38
CA PHE A 14 -18.73 -5.68 -1.73
C PHE A 14 -17.60 -6.41 -2.45
N GLN A 15 -17.89 -7.60 -2.97
CA GLN A 15 -16.95 -8.41 -3.76
C GLN A 15 -16.90 -7.85 -5.20
N GLN A 16 -16.38 -6.63 -5.34
CA GLN A 16 -16.01 -6.07 -6.64
C GLN A 16 -14.57 -6.48 -6.94
N GLN A 17 -14.22 -6.86 -8.17
CA GLN A 17 -12.82 -6.91 -8.59
C GLN A 17 -12.28 -5.47 -8.56
N VAL A 18 -11.83 -5.05 -7.38
CA VAL A 18 -11.38 -3.67 -7.15
C VAL A 18 -10.01 -3.52 -7.79
N VAL A 19 -9.99 -2.87 -8.95
CA VAL A 19 -8.74 -2.33 -9.48
C VAL A 19 -8.25 -1.28 -8.48
N ALA A 20 -7.09 -1.55 -7.90
CA ALA A 20 -6.41 -0.64 -7.01
C ALA A 20 -6.24 0.74 -7.65
N LEU A 21 -6.62 1.80 -6.93
CA LEU A 21 -6.31 3.17 -7.35
C LEU A 21 -4.80 3.39 -7.38
N SER A 22 -4.33 4.19 -8.34
CA SER A 22 -2.94 4.63 -8.36
C SER A 22 -2.62 5.52 -7.16
N SER A 23 -1.35 5.55 -6.76
CA SER A 23 -0.90 6.36 -5.63
C SER A 23 -1.18 7.85 -5.81
N SER A 24 -1.11 8.35 -7.06
CA SER A 24 -1.47 9.73 -7.37
C SER A 24 -2.96 9.98 -7.17
N LYS A 25 -3.82 9.04 -7.61
CA LYS A 25 -5.26 9.21 -7.46
C LYS A 25 -5.70 9.10 -6.00
N CYS A 26 -5.08 8.21 -5.22
CA CYS A 26 -5.32 8.15 -3.77
C CYS A 26 -5.01 9.50 -3.10
N GLN A 27 -3.85 10.10 -3.40
CA GLN A 27 -3.45 11.39 -2.86
C GLN A 27 -4.39 12.53 -3.28
N GLU A 28 -4.80 12.54 -4.55
CA GLU A 28 -5.74 13.53 -5.07
C GLU A 28 -7.08 13.47 -4.34
N LEU A 29 -7.65 12.28 -4.17
CA LEU A 29 -8.91 12.08 -3.45
C LEU A 29 -8.78 12.44 -1.97
N ALA A 30 -7.69 12.03 -1.32
CA ALA A 30 -7.43 12.37 0.07
C ALA A 30 -7.30 13.90 0.26
N ASN A 31 -6.58 14.58 -0.63
CA ASN A 31 -6.47 16.04 -0.60
C ASN A 31 -7.81 16.73 -0.89
N HIS A 32 -8.62 16.16 -1.78
CA HIS A 32 -9.93 16.73 -2.13
C HIS A 32 -10.95 16.60 -0.99
N TYR A 33 -11.05 15.42 -0.37
CA TYR A 33 -12.08 15.14 0.64
C TYR A 33 -11.65 15.40 2.08
N LEU A 34 -10.36 15.18 2.40
CA LEU A 34 -9.83 15.33 3.75
C LEU A 34 -9.02 16.64 3.90
N GLY A 35 -8.62 17.25 2.79
CA GLY A 35 -7.71 18.39 2.77
C GLY A 35 -6.25 17.98 2.99
N PHE A 36 -5.32 18.83 2.55
CA PHE A 36 -3.86 18.57 2.65
C PHE A 36 -3.34 18.32 4.07
N LYS A 37 -4.09 18.76 5.10
CA LYS A 37 -3.75 18.56 6.51
C LYS A 37 -4.61 17.49 7.20
N GLY A 38 -5.59 16.92 6.51
CA GLY A 38 -6.50 15.92 7.08
C GLY A 38 -5.91 14.51 7.09
N TRP A 39 -4.82 14.27 6.36
CA TRP A 39 -4.17 12.98 6.28
C TRP A 39 -2.65 13.13 6.22
N SER A 40 -1.94 12.06 6.55
CA SER A 40 -0.50 11.97 6.35
C SER A 40 -0.08 10.56 5.93
N SER A 41 1.12 10.42 5.38
CA SER A 41 1.72 9.11 5.11
C SER A 41 3.18 9.09 5.55
N ARG A 42 3.66 7.92 5.99
CA ARG A 42 5.07 7.71 6.34
C ARG A 42 5.54 6.34 5.85
N ILE A 43 6.75 6.32 5.30
CA ILE A 43 7.44 5.06 4.99
C ILE A 43 7.93 4.48 6.31
N LEU A 44 7.47 3.27 6.64
CA LEU A 44 7.97 2.52 7.79
C LEU A 44 9.26 1.78 7.43
N THR A 45 9.31 1.23 6.21
CA THR A 45 10.45 0.41 5.74
C THR A 45 10.55 0.45 4.23
N LEU A 46 11.78 0.45 3.71
CA LEU A 46 12.09 0.31 2.29
C LEU A 46 13.39 -0.49 2.17
N GLN A 47 13.28 -1.75 1.77
CA GLN A 47 14.41 -2.68 1.74
C GLN A 47 14.65 -3.22 0.34
N ASN A 48 15.92 -3.36 -0.03
CA ASN A 48 16.31 -4.06 -1.24
C ASN A 48 16.25 -5.56 -0.97
N VAL A 49 15.44 -6.26 -1.76
CA VAL A 49 15.25 -7.73 -1.65
C VAL A 49 15.72 -8.44 -2.93
N SER A 50 16.51 -7.74 -3.78
CA SER A 50 17.18 -8.34 -4.93
C SER A 50 18.08 -9.49 -4.46
N GLY A 51 17.83 -10.72 -4.92
CA GLY A 51 18.63 -11.90 -4.57
C GLY A 51 18.10 -12.74 -3.40
N MET A 52 16.95 -12.38 -2.82
CA MET A 52 16.21 -13.24 -1.87
C MET A 52 15.34 -14.29 -2.57
N ASP A 53 15.44 -14.41 -3.89
CA ASP A 53 14.84 -15.49 -4.65
C ASP A 53 15.54 -16.79 -4.21
N GLY A 54 14.88 -17.55 -3.34
CA GLY A 54 15.46 -18.74 -2.73
C GLY A 54 16.05 -19.71 -3.76
N GLU A 55 16.95 -20.58 -3.31
CA GLU A 55 17.53 -21.67 -4.08
C GLU A 55 16.49 -22.74 -4.51
N ALA A 56 15.37 -22.36 -5.13
CA ALA A 56 14.58 -23.24 -5.95
C ALA A 56 15.36 -23.46 -7.25
N LYS A 57 16.35 -24.35 -7.19
CA LYS A 57 16.90 -25.03 -8.36
C LYS A 57 15.80 -25.89 -8.99
N GLU A 58 14.83 -25.25 -9.64
CA GLU A 58 13.91 -25.93 -10.53
C GLU A 58 14.57 -26.09 -11.89
N VAL A 59 14.63 -27.34 -12.33
CA VAL A 59 15.18 -27.78 -13.62
C VAL A 59 14.21 -27.31 -14.71
N GLY A 60 14.42 -26.08 -15.17
CA GLY A 60 13.55 -25.48 -16.20
C GLY A 60 13.62 -23.96 -16.20
N LYS A 61 14.85 -23.40 -16.30
CA LYS A 61 15.09 -21.96 -16.29
C LYS A 61 14.25 -21.24 -17.35
N THR A 62 13.13 -20.63 -16.95
CA THR A 62 12.71 -19.38 -17.60
C THR A 62 13.81 -18.38 -17.29
N SER A 63 14.41 -17.80 -18.32
CA SER A 63 15.41 -16.74 -18.19
C SER A 63 14.73 -15.53 -17.52
N GLN A 64 14.68 -15.50 -16.18
CA GLN A 64 14.24 -14.31 -15.47
C GLN A 64 15.27 -13.24 -15.75
N ARG A 65 14.84 -12.16 -16.41
CA ARG A 65 15.70 -11.02 -16.66
C ARG A 65 16.22 -10.53 -15.31
N PRO A 66 17.50 -10.15 -15.22
CA PRO A 66 18.01 -9.60 -13.98
C PRO A 66 17.20 -8.35 -13.64
N SER A 67 16.62 -8.32 -12.44
CA SER A 67 15.73 -7.25 -11.97
C SER A 67 16.14 -6.77 -10.59
N VAL A 68 15.79 -5.53 -10.28
CA VAL A 68 15.96 -4.95 -8.95
C VAL A 68 14.61 -4.95 -8.25
N LYS A 69 14.57 -5.47 -7.02
CA LYS A 69 13.35 -5.67 -6.24
C LYS A 69 13.44 -4.92 -4.92
N PHE A 70 12.43 -4.13 -4.60
CA PHE A 70 12.32 -3.41 -3.33
C PHE A 70 10.98 -3.72 -2.66
N LEU A 71 11.03 -4.07 -1.38
CA LEU A 71 9.83 -4.15 -0.54
C LEU A 71 9.66 -2.84 0.23
N CYS A 72 8.44 -2.30 0.26
CA CYS A 72 8.11 -1.12 1.01
C CYS A 72 6.91 -1.37 1.92
N ALA A 73 7.02 -0.91 3.17
CA ALA A 73 5.92 -0.78 4.10
C ALA A 73 5.60 0.70 4.33
N MET A 74 4.33 1.06 4.25
CA MET A 74 3.81 2.42 4.33
C MET A 74 2.68 2.47 5.35
N GLU A 75 2.59 3.56 6.11
CA GLU A 75 1.44 3.89 6.95
C GLU A 75 0.77 5.16 6.42
N VAL A 76 -0.57 5.16 6.40
CA VAL A 76 -1.43 6.32 6.15
C VAL A 76 -2.30 6.55 7.38
N THR A 77 -2.38 7.80 7.82
CA THR A 77 -3.19 8.19 8.99
C THR A 77 -4.17 9.30 8.62
N VAL A 78 -5.34 9.25 9.22
CA VAL A 78 -6.39 10.28 9.15
C VAL A 78 -6.80 10.62 10.59
N PRO A 79 -6.06 11.51 11.27
CA PRO A 79 -6.18 11.70 12.72
C PRO A 79 -7.57 12.15 13.19
N SER A 80 -8.24 13.03 12.44
CA SER A 80 -9.57 13.53 12.80
C SER A 80 -10.65 12.45 12.80
N HIS A 81 -10.37 11.30 12.18
CA HIS A 81 -11.25 10.15 12.11
C HIS A 81 -10.70 8.93 12.86
N GLY A 82 -9.55 9.05 13.54
CA GLY A 82 -8.93 7.93 14.26
C GLY A 82 -8.51 6.75 13.38
N VAL A 83 -8.35 6.96 12.06
CA VAL A 83 -8.00 5.90 11.12
C VAL A 83 -6.49 5.84 10.92
N CYS A 84 -5.94 4.62 11.00
CA CYS A 84 -4.58 4.28 10.65
C CYS A 84 -4.60 3.01 9.79
N SER A 85 -3.91 3.03 8.65
CA SER A 85 -3.85 1.91 7.71
C SER A 85 -2.44 1.75 7.18
N ARG A 86 -1.96 0.52 7.11
CA ARG A 86 -0.66 0.13 6.58
C ARG A 86 -0.80 -0.72 5.34
N GLY A 87 0.12 -0.51 4.42
CA GLY A 87 0.22 -1.24 3.16
C GLY A 87 1.64 -1.69 2.94
N VAL A 88 1.79 -2.89 2.37
CA VAL A 88 3.09 -3.46 1.98
C VAL A 88 3.04 -3.78 0.49
N ALA A 89 4.12 -3.49 -0.22
CA ALA A 89 4.19 -3.83 -1.64
C ALA A 89 5.62 -4.04 -2.16
N LEU A 90 5.72 -4.92 -3.16
CA LEU A 90 6.92 -5.16 -3.96
C LEU A 90 6.95 -4.28 -5.21
N GLY A 91 8.03 -3.52 -5.36
CA GLY A 91 8.40 -2.83 -6.59
C GLY A 91 9.52 -3.58 -7.29
N GLU A 92 9.33 -3.89 -8.57
CA GLU A 92 10.30 -4.60 -9.40
C GLU A 92 10.58 -3.80 -10.67
N ALA A 93 11.85 -3.73 -11.08
CA ALA A 93 12.25 -3.11 -12.33
C ALA A 93 13.34 -3.93 -13.02
N ASP A 94 13.09 -4.30 -14.28
CA ASP A 94 14.03 -5.03 -15.12
C ASP A 94 15.26 -4.19 -15.47
N LEU A 95 16.42 -4.86 -15.55
CA LEU A 95 17.60 -4.35 -16.25
C LEU A 95 17.40 -4.56 -17.76
N GLN A 96 17.60 -3.49 -18.53
CA GLN A 96 17.41 -3.41 -19.97
C GLN A 96 18.64 -3.86 -20.79
N GLY A 97 19.70 -4.35 -20.15
CA GLY A 97 20.75 -5.14 -20.78
C GLY A 97 22.06 -4.40 -21.08
N THR A 98 22.17 -3.12 -20.74
CA THR A 98 23.47 -2.42 -20.74
C THR A 98 24.04 -2.54 -19.34
N GLU A 99 25.00 -3.46 -19.13
CA GLU A 99 25.69 -3.65 -17.84
C GLU A 99 26.52 -2.40 -17.51
N GLY A 100 25.86 -1.38 -16.95
CA GLY A 100 26.45 -0.11 -16.58
C GLY A 100 25.91 0.36 -15.22
N PRO A 101 26.75 1.00 -14.37
CA PRO A 101 26.33 1.51 -13.07
C PRO A 101 25.09 2.43 -13.12
N LEU A 102 24.95 3.19 -14.21
CA LEU A 102 23.80 4.10 -14.42
C LEU A 102 22.48 3.36 -14.64
N GLU A 103 22.51 2.22 -15.33
CA GLU A 103 21.31 1.41 -15.57
C GLU A 103 20.80 0.81 -14.27
N PHE A 104 21.71 0.27 -13.46
CA PHE A 104 21.40 -0.27 -12.13
C PHE A 104 20.80 0.80 -11.20
N LEU A 105 21.39 2.01 -11.16
CA LEU A 105 20.84 3.14 -10.40
C LEU A 105 19.43 3.52 -10.88
N THR A 106 19.21 3.51 -12.20
CA THR A 106 17.91 3.84 -12.79
C THR A 106 16.85 2.77 -12.48
N ALA A 107 17.21 1.49 -12.56
CA ALA A 107 16.36 0.38 -12.16
C ALA A 107 16.04 0.42 -10.66
N THR A 108 17.03 0.68 -9.82
CA THR A 108 16.88 0.86 -8.36
C THR A 108 15.87 1.95 -8.03
N ARG A 109 16.02 3.15 -8.60
CA ARG A 109 15.09 4.26 -8.37
C ARG A 109 13.68 3.91 -8.86
N ARG A 110 13.54 3.22 -10.01
CA ARG A 110 12.24 2.77 -10.52
C ARG A 110 11.59 1.76 -9.57
N ALA A 111 12.33 0.74 -9.14
CA ALA A 111 11.86 -0.27 -8.20
C ALA A 111 11.42 0.36 -6.86
N GLN A 112 12.23 1.25 -6.29
CA GLN A 112 11.87 2.01 -5.07
C GLN A 112 10.58 2.81 -5.26
N LYS A 113 10.47 3.58 -6.36
CA LYS A 113 9.27 4.39 -6.65
C LYS A 113 8.02 3.53 -6.82
N LEU A 114 8.17 2.37 -7.47
CA LEU A 114 7.08 1.40 -7.62
C LEU A 114 6.67 0.80 -6.28
N ALA A 115 7.62 0.39 -5.45
CA ALA A 115 7.35 -0.17 -4.12
C ALA A 115 6.60 0.84 -3.25
N VAL A 116 7.12 2.07 -3.15
CA VAL A 116 6.51 3.17 -2.38
C VAL A 116 5.10 3.50 -2.90
N GLY A 117 4.94 3.64 -4.22
CA GLY A 117 3.65 3.95 -4.82
C GLY A 117 2.61 2.85 -4.57
N LYS A 118 2.98 1.60 -4.79
CA LYS A 118 2.07 0.46 -4.54
C LYS A 118 1.74 0.30 -3.06
N ALA A 119 2.70 0.50 -2.15
CA ALA A 119 2.47 0.41 -0.71
C ALA A 119 1.50 1.51 -0.24
N LEU A 120 1.63 2.73 -0.78
CA LEU A 120 0.67 3.82 -0.54
C LEU A 120 -0.73 3.48 -1.08
N SER A 121 -0.81 2.95 -2.31
CA SER A 121 -2.09 2.50 -2.86
C SER A 121 -2.72 1.39 -2.01
N SER A 122 -1.91 0.44 -1.53
CA SER A 122 -2.35 -0.66 -0.67
C SER A 122 -2.90 -0.16 0.67
N SER A 123 -2.25 0.81 1.33
CA SER A 123 -2.79 1.37 2.56
C SER A 123 -4.11 2.12 2.35
N PHE A 124 -4.27 2.85 1.25
CA PHE A 124 -5.54 3.53 0.94
C PHE A 124 -6.70 2.60 0.58
N GLN A 125 -6.45 1.39 0.06
CA GLN A 125 -7.52 0.44 -0.28
C GLN A 125 -8.36 0.00 0.93
N LYS A 126 -7.78 0.10 2.14
CA LYS A 126 -8.44 -0.23 3.40
C LYS A 126 -9.19 0.96 3.99
N ILE A 127 -9.24 2.10 3.29
CA ILE A 127 -9.90 3.33 3.75
C ILE A 127 -11.10 3.59 2.85
N LEU A 128 -12.29 3.61 3.44
CA LEU A 128 -13.54 3.98 2.78
C LEU A 128 -13.89 5.43 3.07
N LEU A 129 -14.09 6.21 2.02
CA LEU A 129 -14.65 7.56 2.11
C LEU A 129 -16.13 7.51 1.75
N VAL A 130 -17.00 7.90 2.67
CA VAL A 130 -18.44 8.06 2.44
C VAL A 130 -18.75 9.55 2.35
N VAL A 131 -19.11 10.00 1.15
CA VAL A 131 -19.40 11.41 0.86
C VAL A 131 -20.91 11.60 0.82
N LEU A 132 -21.44 12.46 1.69
CA LEU A 132 -22.85 12.79 1.73
C LEU A 132 -23.18 13.95 0.79
N GLU A 133 -24.43 14.08 0.36
CA GLU A 133 -24.90 15.21 -0.47
C GLU A 133 -24.62 16.59 0.16
N SER A 134 -24.55 16.64 1.49
CA SER A 134 -24.18 17.86 2.24
C SER A 134 -22.70 18.26 2.12
N GLY A 135 -21.86 17.46 1.45
CA GLY A 135 -20.41 17.64 1.37
C GLY A 135 -19.64 17.15 2.60
N LYS A 136 -20.32 16.62 3.62
CA LYS A 136 -19.68 15.97 4.76
C LYS A 136 -19.09 14.62 4.34
N VAL A 137 -17.93 14.30 4.90
CA VAL A 137 -17.21 13.05 4.64
C VAL A 137 -17.10 12.26 5.93
N ALA A 138 -17.48 10.99 5.89
CA ALA A 138 -17.13 10.00 6.90
C ALA A 138 -16.00 9.11 6.37
N VAL A 139 -15.10 8.69 7.25
CA VAL A 139 -13.95 7.86 6.92
C VAL A 139 -14.03 6.61 7.77
N GLU A 140 -14.01 5.46 7.13
CA GLU A 140 -14.08 4.15 7.77
C GLU A 140 -12.87 3.31 7.38
N TYR A 141 -12.37 2.51 8.32
CA TYR A 141 -11.34 1.51 8.05
C TYR A 141 -12.00 0.16 7.76
N ILE A 142 -11.74 -0.39 6.58
CA ILE A 142 -12.20 -1.72 6.19
C ILE A 142 -11.10 -2.72 6.55
N SER A 143 -11.29 -3.40 7.69
CA SER A 143 -10.46 -4.54 8.07
C SER A 143 -10.82 -5.75 7.20
N CYS A 144 -9.91 -6.18 6.34
CA CYS A 144 -9.98 -7.52 5.76
C CYS A 144 -9.32 -8.48 6.77
N GLN A 145 -10.05 -9.50 7.23
CA GLN A 145 -9.53 -10.54 8.14
C GLN A 145 -8.28 -11.26 7.62
N GLU A 146 -7.94 -11.10 6.33
CA GLU A 146 -6.86 -11.79 5.63
C GLU A 146 -5.51 -11.05 5.64
N GLU A 147 -5.44 -9.78 6.08
CA GLU A 147 -4.15 -9.04 6.15
C GLU A 147 -3.90 -8.42 7.54
N PRO A 148 -3.16 -9.11 8.44
CA PRO A 148 -2.86 -8.63 9.79
C PRO A 148 -1.77 -7.53 9.82
N THR A 149 -1.34 -7.00 8.67
CA THR A 149 -0.27 -5.99 8.54
C THR A 149 -0.46 -4.77 9.44
N ASP A 150 -1.72 -4.43 9.72
CA ASP A 150 -2.10 -3.29 10.56
C ASP A 150 -2.02 -3.57 12.06
N LEU A 151 -1.95 -4.85 12.45
CA LEU A 151 -1.81 -5.32 13.83
C LEU A 151 -0.35 -5.47 14.26
N LEU A 152 0.56 -5.63 13.30
CA LEU A 152 1.98 -5.80 13.57
C LEU A 152 2.59 -4.52 14.12
N THR A 153 3.55 -4.62 15.03
CA THR A 153 4.38 -3.46 15.39
C THR A 153 5.29 -3.06 14.23
N GLU A 154 5.90 -1.88 14.31
CA GLU A 154 6.86 -1.45 13.28
C GLU A 154 8.07 -2.39 13.23
N GLU A 155 8.49 -2.90 14.38
CA GLU A 155 9.60 -3.85 14.53
C GLU A 155 9.26 -5.22 13.95
N GLU A 156 8.06 -5.73 14.22
CA GLU A 156 7.57 -6.99 13.62
C GLU A 156 7.46 -6.88 12.10
N LEU A 157 6.96 -5.74 11.62
CA LEU A 157 6.85 -5.47 10.19
C LEU A 157 8.22 -5.35 9.52
N LYS A 158 9.24 -4.82 10.22
CA LYS A 158 10.64 -4.83 9.76
C LYS A 158 11.24 -6.24 9.78
N GLY A 159 11.00 -6.99 10.84
CA GLY A 159 11.53 -8.35 11.02
C GLY A 159 10.98 -9.36 10.02
N LEU A 160 9.77 -9.17 9.50
CA LEU A 160 9.23 -10.00 8.40
C LEU A 160 9.96 -9.81 7.07
N ILE A 161 10.72 -8.72 6.92
CA ILE A 161 11.42 -8.37 5.68
C ILE A 161 12.89 -8.78 5.76
N GLU A 162 13.45 -8.86 6.97
CA GLU A 162 14.79 -9.35 7.26
C GLU A 162 14.78 -10.88 7.47
N VAL A 163 14.82 -11.67 6.38
CA VAL A 163 15.04 -13.13 6.42
C VAL A 163 16.34 -13.51 5.72
#